data_AF-A0A0P7U353-F1
#
_entry.id   AF-A0A0P7U353-F1
#
_cell.length_a   1.000
_cell.length_b   1.000
_cell.length_c   1.000
_cell.angle_alpha   90.00
_cell.angle_beta   90.00
_cell.angle_gamma   90.00
#
_symmetry.space_group_name_H-M   'P 1'
#
loop_
_entity.id
_entity.type
_entity.pdbx_description
1 polymer ?
#
loop_
_entity_poly.entity_id
_entity_poly.type
_entity_poly.pdbx_seq_one_letter_code
_entity_poly.pdbx_strand_id
1 'polypeptide(L)'
;MLPLDLFTVSDARFNPPPAKRHIEEAVEKLRRRHVRHIGVYDPHGGQDNVRRLTGLHETSSIHDFTAVVAHRGASIRIPRHVNQEGRGYFEDRRPAANCDPYAVSEAIARTCFLEGDTGEEKST
;
A
#
# COMPACT_ATOMS: atom_id res chain seq x y z
N MET A 1 43.65 -8.66 -32.92
CA MET A 1 42.43 -7.89 -32.59
C MET A 1 41.29 -8.89 -32.58
N LEU A 2 41.05 -9.53 -31.44
CA LEU A 2 40.00 -10.54 -31.26
C LEU A 2 38.74 -9.86 -30.72
N PRO A 3 37.53 -10.18 -31.20
CA PRO A 3 36.30 -9.62 -30.68
C PRO A 3 36.02 -10.17 -29.27
N LEU A 4 35.75 -9.24 -28.35
CA LEU A 4 35.27 -9.50 -26.99
C LEU A 4 33.76 -9.77 -27.06
N ASP A 5 33.34 -10.99 -27.39
CA ASP A 5 31.95 -11.40 -27.16
C ASP A 5 31.81 -11.88 -25.71
N LEU A 6 31.42 -10.89 -24.90
CA LEU A 6 31.11 -11.00 -23.48
C LEU A 6 29.93 -11.96 -23.29
N PHE A 7 30.24 -13.07 -22.64
CA PHE A 7 29.36 -14.06 -22.03
C PHE A 7 28.12 -13.42 -21.36
N THR A 8 27.00 -13.29 -22.07
CA THR A 8 25.69 -12.97 -21.49
C THR A 8 24.95 -14.26 -21.24
N VAL A 9 25.26 -14.92 -20.10
CA VAL A 9 24.37 -15.92 -19.53
C VAL A 9 23.20 -15.15 -18.92
N SER A 10 22.20 -14.86 -19.74
CA SER A 10 20.87 -14.50 -19.27
C SER A 10 20.30 -15.74 -18.57
N ASP A 11 20.55 -15.82 -17.27
CA ASP A 11 19.94 -16.82 -16.41
C ASP A 11 18.42 -16.65 -16.45
N ALA A 12 17.74 -17.45 -17.28
CA ALA A 12 16.29 -17.47 -17.44
C ALA A 12 15.55 -17.96 -16.17
N ARG A 13 16.25 -18.20 -15.05
CA ARG A 13 15.67 -18.75 -13.81
C ARG A 13 15.23 -17.67 -12.82
N PHE A 14 15.45 -16.39 -13.10
CA PHE A 14 14.90 -15.30 -12.29
C PHE A 14 14.26 -14.24 -13.19
N ASN A 15 13.04 -14.51 -13.65
CA ASN A 15 12.15 -13.46 -14.13
C ASN A 15 11.31 -13.01 -12.92
N PRO A 16 11.74 -12.02 -12.13
CA PRO A 16 10.94 -11.55 -11.01
C PRO A 16 9.59 -11.09 -11.56
N PRO A 17 8.47 -11.39 -10.88
CA PRO A 17 7.19 -10.86 -11.30
C PRO A 17 7.29 -9.33 -11.42
N PRO A 18 6.60 -8.72 -12.40
CA PRO A 18 6.65 -7.27 -12.58
C PRO A 18 6.35 -6.61 -11.22
N ALA A 19 7.22 -5.72 -10.74
CA ALA A 19 7.13 -5.17 -9.39
C ALA A 19 5.77 -4.50 -9.08
N LYS A 20 5.05 -4.09 -10.12
CA LYS A 20 3.64 -3.69 -10.07
C LYS A 20 2.72 -4.70 -9.40
N ARG A 21 2.93 -6.00 -9.62
CA ARG A 21 2.12 -7.08 -9.04
C ARG A 21 2.20 -7.09 -7.52
N HIS A 22 3.38 -6.87 -6.94
CA HIS A 22 3.54 -6.79 -5.48
C HIS A 22 2.83 -5.57 -4.88
N ILE A 23 2.81 -4.45 -5.60
CA ILE A 23 2.06 -3.26 -5.19
C ILE A 23 0.56 -3.56 -5.18
N GLU A 24 0.04 -4.18 -6.23
CA GLU A 24 -1.38 -4.56 -6.33
C GLU A 24 -1.78 -5.56 -5.23
N GLU A 25 -0.95 -6.60 -4.99
CA GLU A 25 -1.15 -7.58 -3.93
C GLU A 25 -1.15 -6.93 -2.53
N ALA A 26 -0.21 -6.02 -2.25
CA ALA A 26 -0.14 -5.30 -0.99
C ALA A 26 -1.37 -4.39 -0.78
N VAL A 27 -1.80 -3.69 -1.83
CA VAL A 27 -2.99 -2.83 -1.79
C VAL A 27 -4.25 -3.64 -1.49
N GLU A 28 -4.39 -4.83 -2.07
CA GLU A 28 -5.52 -5.72 -1.80
C GLU A 28 -5.53 -6.22 -0.35
N LYS A 29 -4.37 -6.54 0.23
CA LYS A 29 -4.27 -6.86 1.66
C LYS A 29 -4.70 -5.69 2.55
N LEU A 30 -4.26 -4.48 2.21
CA LEU A 30 -4.65 -3.25 2.93
C LEU A 30 -6.14 -2.94 2.81
N ARG A 31 -6.77 -3.27 1.68
CA ARG A 31 -8.21 -3.12 1.46
C ARG A 31 -9.02 -3.94 2.45
N ARG A 32 -8.65 -5.22 2.62
CA ARG A 32 -9.38 -6.15 3.51
C ARG A 32 -9.32 -5.73 4.97
N ARG A 33 -8.26 -5.02 5.38
CA ARG A 33 -8.05 -4.56 6.76
C ARG A 33 -8.31 -3.07 6.93
N HIS A 34 -9.08 -2.45 6.04
CA HIS A 34 -9.28 -1.00 6.04
C HIS A 34 -9.71 -0.45 7.41
N VAL A 35 -10.73 -1.04 8.03
CA VAL A 35 -11.29 -0.61 9.32
C VAL A 35 -10.24 -0.68 10.42
N ARG A 36 -9.48 -1.77 10.49
CA ARG A 36 -8.40 -1.95 11.47
C ARG A 36 -7.32 -0.88 11.31
N HIS A 37 -6.91 -0.58 10.07
CA HIS A 37 -5.93 0.47 9.80
C HIS A 37 -6.45 1.85 10.21
N ILE A 38 -7.71 2.19 9.92
CA ILE A 38 -8.30 3.47 10.35
C ILE A 38 -8.24 3.64 11.87
N GLY A 39 -8.48 2.57 12.64
CA GLY A 39 -8.37 2.60 14.10
C GLY A 39 -6.95 2.83 14.63
N VAL A 40 -5.92 2.37 13.91
CA VAL A 40 -4.50 2.59 14.28
C VAL A 40 -4.00 3.97 13.81
N TYR A 41 -4.60 4.50 12.76
CA TYR A 41 -4.16 5.72 12.08
C TYR A 41 -4.51 7.01 12.81
N ASP A 42 -5.13 6.90 13.98
CA ASP A 42 -5.52 7.99 14.86
C ASP A 42 -5.51 7.47 16.31
N PRO A 43 -4.84 8.16 17.27
CA PRO A 43 -4.86 7.80 18.69
C PRO A 43 -6.25 7.65 19.29
N HIS A 44 -7.25 8.31 18.71
CA HIS A 44 -8.65 8.25 19.14
C HIS A 44 -9.48 7.20 18.37
N GLY A 45 -8.84 6.18 17.81
CA GLY A 45 -9.52 5.07 17.16
C GLY A 45 -10.22 5.44 15.85
N GLY A 46 -9.79 6.53 15.20
CA GLY A 46 -10.33 7.00 13.92
C GLY A 46 -11.30 8.16 14.02
N GLN A 47 -11.70 8.58 15.23
CA GLN A 47 -12.66 9.66 15.47
C GLN A 47 -12.19 11.03 14.94
N ASP A 48 -10.91 11.34 15.04
CA ASP A 48 -10.37 12.58 14.47
C ASP A 48 -10.30 12.48 12.95
N ASN A 49 -10.00 11.28 12.45
CA ASN A 49 -9.95 11.00 11.03
C ASN A 49 -11.33 11.13 10.36
N VAL A 50 -12.45 10.90 11.07
CA VAL A 50 -13.82 11.12 10.55
C VAL A 50 -14.01 12.55 10.05
N ARG A 51 -13.45 13.54 10.75
CA ARG A 51 -13.58 14.96 10.38
C ARG A 51 -12.79 15.31 9.12
N ARG A 52 -11.75 14.54 8.80
CA ARG A 52 -10.86 14.77 7.67
C ARG A 52 -11.25 13.93 6.45
N LEU A 53 -11.47 12.63 6.64
CA LEU A 53 -11.75 11.63 5.61
C LEU A 53 -13.24 11.64 5.22
N THR A 54 -13.67 12.75 4.63
CA THR A 54 -15.06 12.98 4.23
C THR A 54 -15.34 12.66 2.76
N GLY A 55 -14.29 12.36 1.97
CA GLY A 55 -14.38 12.25 0.51
C GLY A 55 -14.37 13.61 -0.21
N LEU A 56 -14.45 14.71 0.53
CA LEU A 56 -14.34 16.08 0.03
C LEU A 56 -12.90 16.59 0.18
N HIS A 57 -12.53 17.62 -0.58
CA HIS A 57 -11.22 18.28 -0.48
C HIS A 57 -9.99 17.36 -0.68
N GLU A 58 -9.99 16.56 -1.74
CA GLU A 58 -8.88 15.64 -2.07
C GLU A 58 -8.59 14.56 -1.00
N THR A 59 -9.56 14.25 -0.16
CA THR A 59 -9.52 13.15 0.82
C THR A 59 -10.39 11.98 0.37
N SER A 60 -10.15 10.80 0.93
CA SER A 60 -11.02 9.64 0.73
C SER A 60 -12.09 9.58 1.80
N SER A 61 -13.17 8.83 1.53
CA SER A 61 -14.17 8.45 2.54
C SER A 61 -13.51 7.55 3.60
N ILE A 62 -13.90 7.72 4.86
CA ILE A 62 -13.42 6.87 5.96
C ILE A 62 -13.96 5.43 5.91
N HIS A 63 -15.06 5.20 5.18
CA HIS A 63 -15.69 3.87 5.09
C HIS A 63 -15.27 3.13 3.81
N ASP A 64 -14.98 3.87 2.75
CA ASP A 64 -14.70 3.28 1.44
C ASP A 64 -13.21 3.27 1.15
N PHE A 65 -12.67 2.07 0.94
CA PHE A 65 -11.30 1.92 0.47
C PHE A 65 -11.23 2.10 -1.04
N THR A 66 -10.40 3.04 -1.50
CA THR A 66 -10.13 3.28 -2.92
C THR A 66 -8.64 3.29 -3.21
N ALA A 67 -8.22 2.61 -4.27
CA ALA A 67 -6.85 2.63 -4.77
C ALA A 67 -6.84 2.94 -6.26
N VAL A 68 -6.30 4.09 -6.65
CA VAL A 68 -6.37 4.58 -8.03
C VAL A 68 -5.04 5.20 -8.44
N VAL A 69 -4.67 5.01 -9.71
CA VAL A 69 -3.48 5.63 -10.30
C VAL A 69 -3.71 7.14 -10.44
N ALA A 70 -2.77 7.93 -9.90
CA ALA A 70 -2.74 9.40 -10.01
C ALA A 70 -3.92 10.16 -9.38
N HIS A 71 -4.81 9.51 -8.65
CA HIS A 71 -5.94 10.19 -8.01
C HIS A 71 -5.58 10.62 -6.59
N ARG A 72 -5.76 11.92 -6.28
CA ARG A 72 -5.49 12.43 -4.93
C ARG A 72 -6.58 11.98 -3.96
N GLY A 73 -7.86 12.08 -4.29
CA GLY A 73 -8.95 11.65 -3.39
C GLY A 73 -9.04 10.15 -3.10
N ALA A 74 -8.09 9.33 -3.53
CA ALA A 74 -8.06 7.90 -3.22
C ALA A 74 -7.43 7.65 -1.84
N SER A 75 -7.82 6.54 -1.19
CA SER A 75 -7.23 6.10 0.08
C SER A 75 -5.75 5.72 -0.11
N ILE A 76 -5.46 4.96 -1.17
CA ILE A 76 -4.10 4.67 -1.62
C ILE A 76 -3.87 5.31 -2.99
N ARG A 77 -2.77 6.05 -3.11
CA ARG A 77 -2.35 6.65 -4.39
C ARG A 77 -1.18 5.88 -4.97
N ILE A 78 -1.31 5.48 -6.24
CA ILE A 78 -0.19 4.96 -7.03
C ILE A 78 0.28 6.09 -7.96
N PRO A 79 1.52 6.60 -7.81
CA PRO A 79 2.04 7.64 -8.68
C PRO A 79 2.07 7.21 -10.16
N ARG A 80 1.91 8.16 -11.10
CA ARG A 80 1.92 7.84 -12.55
C ARG A 80 3.21 7.18 -13.00
N HIS A 81 4.35 7.66 -12.52
CA HIS A 81 5.66 7.12 -12.88
C HIS A 81 5.79 5.65 -12.43
N VAL A 82 5.31 5.31 -11.24
CA VAL A 82 5.30 3.92 -10.72
C VAL A 82 4.48 3.00 -11.62
N ASN A 83 3.31 3.45 -12.07
CA ASN A 83 2.47 2.66 -12.96
C ASN A 83 3.07 2.53 -14.39
N GLN A 84 3.80 3.54 -14.87
CA GLN A 84 4.46 3.53 -16.18
C GLN A 84 5.73 2.65 -16.18
N GLU A 85 6.55 2.75 -15.14
CA GLU A 85 7.79 1.98 -15.01
C GLU A 85 7.56 0.56 -14.47
N GLY A 86 6.39 0.28 -13.92
CA GLY A 86 6.03 -1.02 -13.35
C GLY A 86 6.79 -1.36 -12.07
N ARG A 87 7.37 -0.36 -11.39
CA ARG A 87 8.15 -0.49 -10.14
C ARG A 87 8.08 0.80 -9.32
N GLY A 88 8.28 0.70 -8.01
CA GLY A 88 8.31 1.86 -7.11
C GLY A 88 7.51 1.63 -5.84
N TYR A 89 6.65 2.59 -5.49
CA TYR A 89 5.91 2.61 -4.23
C TYR A 89 4.44 3.02 -4.42
N PHE A 90 3.62 2.75 -3.41
CA PHE A 90 2.30 3.34 -3.24
C PHE A 90 2.30 4.26 -2.02
N GLU A 91 1.35 5.18 -1.96
CA GLU A 91 1.22 6.12 -0.85
C GLU A 91 -0.10 5.89 -0.12
N ASP A 92 -0.04 5.62 1.18
CA ASP A 92 -1.23 5.56 2.04
C ASP A 92 -1.58 6.97 2.55
N ARG A 93 -2.77 7.47 2.17
CA ARG A 93 -3.23 8.84 2.49
C ARG A 93 -4.23 8.88 3.66
N ARG A 94 -4.50 7.73 4.26
CA ARG A 94 -5.43 7.58 5.39
C ARG A 94 -4.83 7.94 6.77
N PRO A 95 -3.52 7.89 7.04
CA PRO A 95 -2.97 8.32 8.33
C PRO A 95 -3.35 9.77 8.66
N ALA A 96 -3.78 10.01 9.89
CA ALA A 96 -4.06 11.36 10.38
C ALA A 96 -2.73 12.10 10.68
N ALA A 97 -2.77 13.43 10.77
CA ALA A 97 -1.58 14.21 11.09
C ALA A 97 -1.05 13.96 12.51
N ASN A 98 -1.91 13.49 13.43
CA ASN A 98 -1.61 13.15 14.81
C ASN A 98 -1.33 11.65 15.02
N CYS A 99 -1.17 10.87 13.95
CA CYS A 99 -0.93 9.43 14.07
C CYS A 99 0.42 9.12 14.74
N ASP A 100 0.50 8.00 15.45
CA ASP A 100 1.78 7.44 15.90
C ASP A 100 2.50 6.78 14.70
N PRO A 101 3.66 7.30 14.25
CA PRO A 101 4.37 6.76 13.10
C PRO A 101 4.84 5.31 13.31
N TYR A 102 5.09 4.90 14.55
CA TYR A 102 5.50 3.52 14.85
C TYR A 102 4.33 2.56 14.68
N ALA A 103 3.16 2.91 15.24
CA ALA A 103 1.95 2.12 15.11
C ALA A 103 1.50 1.99 13.65
N VAL A 104 1.57 3.08 12.88
CA VAL A 104 1.26 3.07 11.43
C VAL A 104 2.22 2.16 10.66
N SER A 105 3.52 2.32 10.88
CA SER A 105 4.54 1.54 10.18
C SER A 105 4.43 0.05 10.50
N GLU A 106 4.19 -0.29 11.77
CA GLU A 106 3.97 -1.68 12.20
C GLU A 106 2.73 -2.27 11.53
N ALA A 107 1.60 -1.55 11.54
CA ALA A 107 0.36 -2.02 10.94
C ALA A 107 0.52 -2.29 9.43
N ILE A 108 1.19 -1.38 8.70
CA ILE A 108 1.48 -1.57 7.27
C ILE A 108 2.41 -2.78 7.07
N ALA A 109 3.51 -2.87 7.82
CA ALA A 109 4.47 -3.95 7.66
C ALA A 109 3.84 -5.31 7.96
N ARG A 110 3.06 -5.38 9.04
CA ARG A 110 2.32 -6.58 9.45
C ARG A 110 1.33 -7.02 8.38
N THR A 111 0.53 -6.10 7.85
CA THR A 111 -0.48 -6.42 6.84
C THR A 111 0.14 -6.82 5.50
N CYS A 112 1.18 -6.13 5.04
CA CYS A 112 1.76 -6.36 3.72
C CYS A 112 2.71 -7.57 3.69
N PHE A 113 3.53 -7.74 4.73
CA PHE A 113 4.66 -8.69 4.71
C PHE A 113 4.49 -9.90 5.63
N LEU A 114 3.85 -9.75 6.80
CA LEU A 114 3.85 -10.81 7.82
C LEU A 114 2.59 -11.67 7.82
N GLU A 115 1.43 -11.07 7.57
CA GLU A 115 0.16 -11.78 7.59
C GLU A 115 -0.14 -12.39 6.21
N GLY A 116 -0.39 -13.70 6.18
CA GLY A 116 -0.97 -14.40 5.04
C GLY A 116 -2.43 -13.99 4.81
N ASP A 117 -3.01 -14.42 3.69
CA ASP A 117 -4.39 -14.07 3.26
C ASP A 117 -5.51 -14.57 4.21
N THR A 118 -5.15 -15.15 5.35
CA THR A 118 -6.06 -15.65 6.38
C THR A 118 -6.71 -14.47 7.12
N GLY A 119 -7.96 -14.20 6.76
CA GLY A 119 -8.89 -13.39 7.53
C GLY A 119 -9.45 -14.11 8.76
N GLU A 120 -8.59 -14.77 9.55
CA GLU A 120 -8.99 -15.36 10.83
C GLU A 120 -8.46 -14.50 11.97
N GLU A 121 -9.28 -13.56 12.42
CA GLU A 121 -9.19 -13.07 13.79
C GLU A 121 -9.61 -14.23 14.70
N LYS A 122 -8.64 -14.89 15.35
CA LYS A 122 -8.95 -15.70 16.53
C LYS A 122 -9.40 -14.75 17.63
N SER A 123 -10.71 -14.53 17.73
CA SER A 123 -11.31 -14.00 18.96
C SER A 123 -10.99 -15.00 20.07
N THR A 124 -10.08 -14.65 20.96
CA THR A 124 -9.92 -15.31 22.27
C THR A 124 -10.56 -14.41 23.30
#